data_AF-A0A963CZD7-F1
#
_entry.id   AF-A0A963CZD7-F1
#
_cell.length_a   1.000
_cell.length_b   1.000
_cell.length_c   1.000
_cell.angle_alpha   90.00
_cell.angle_beta   90.00
_cell.angle_gamma   90.00
#
_symmetry.space_group_name_H-M   'P 1'
#
loop_
_entity.id
_entity.type
_entity.pdbx_description
1 polymer ?
#
loop_
_entity_poly.entity_id
_entity_poly.type
_entity_poly.pdbx_seq_one_letter_code
_entity_poly.pdbx_strand_id
1 'polypeptide(L)'
;MTLHLELRDAIEARYGDALQGPVELHQDAIRLRLGNGVEMEVRFAAEDAYSIRWTSGRDELCIDTAPRPDLQPALPSHLHDQRGQVRPDPITRPGLAPIENLSSLINALLISPTLEGRGH
;
A
#
# COMPACT_ATOMS: atom_id res chain seq x y z
N MET A 1 7.20 -3.30 18.33
CA MET A 1 5.76 -3.53 18.02
C MET A 1 4.97 -2.28 18.40
N THR A 2 5.15 -1.19 17.67
CA THR A 2 4.45 0.10 17.88
C THR A 2 3.97 0.65 16.55
N LEU A 3 4.80 0.55 15.51
CA LEU A 3 4.47 1.07 14.17
C LEU A 3 3.12 0.60 13.63
N HIS A 4 2.83 -0.71 13.63
CA HIS A 4 1.57 -1.20 13.06
C HIS A 4 0.33 -0.76 13.86
N LEU A 5 0.47 -0.60 15.19
CA LEU A 5 -0.60 -0.10 16.04
C LEU A 5 -0.84 1.39 15.80
N GLU A 6 0.22 2.19 15.72
CA GLU A 6 0.14 3.62 15.41
C GLU A 6 -0.43 3.87 14.02
N LEU A 7 -0.04 3.06 13.04
CA LEU A 7 -0.59 3.10 11.68
C LEU A 7 -2.08 2.79 11.66
N ARG A 8 -2.50 1.74 12.39
CA ARG A 8 -3.92 1.41 12.52
C ARG A 8 -4.71 2.60 13.06
N ASP A 9 -4.30 3.16 14.20
CA ASP A 9 -5.01 4.27 14.84
C ASP A 9 -5.09 5.50 13.93
N ALA A 10 -3.98 5.84 13.27
CA ALA A 10 -3.92 6.93 12.30
C ALA A 10 -4.84 6.70 11.08
N ILE A 11 -4.93 5.47 10.57
CA ILE A 11 -5.81 5.13 9.45
C ILE A 11 -7.27 5.18 9.88
N GLU A 12 -7.64 4.60 11.03
CA GLU A 12 -9.01 4.65 11.55
C GLU A 12 -9.45 6.10 11.82
N ALA A 13 -8.57 6.93 12.39
CA ALA A 13 -8.85 8.35 12.63
C ALA A 13 -9.01 9.17 11.34
N ARG A 14 -8.25 8.88 10.29
CA ARG A 14 -8.22 9.67 9.05
C ARG A 14 -9.20 9.18 7.98
N TYR A 15 -9.46 7.88 7.92
CA TYR A 15 -10.22 7.21 6.87
C TYR A 15 -11.43 6.44 7.39
N GLY A 16 -11.84 6.61 8.65
CA GLY A 16 -12.98 5.89 9.25
C GLY A 16 -14.23 5.83 8.38
N ASP A 17 -14.58 6.91 7.67
CA ASP A 17 -15.73 6.97 6.76
C ASP A 17 -15.50 6.21 5.43
N ALA A 18 -14.26 6.16 4.96
CA ALA A 18 -13.88 5.46 3.74
C ALA A 18 -13.62 3.96 3.96
N LEU A 19 -13.55 3.50 5.21
CA LEU A 19 -13.30 2.11 5.57
C LEU A 19 -14.60 1.29 5.61
N GLN A 20 -14.52 0.07 5.09
CA GLN A 20 -15.58 -0.93 5.18
C GLN A 20 -15.35 -1.86 6.39
N GLY A 21 -15.39 -1.27 7.59
CA GLY A 21 -15.17 -1.96 8.85
C GLY A 21 -13.86 -1.55 9.56
N PRO A 22 -13.58 -2.14 10.74
CA PRO A 22 -12.40 -1.81 11.51
C PRO A 22 -11.13 -2.29 10.82
N VAL A 23 -10.02 -1.61 11.11
CA VAL A 23 -8.69 -2.03 10.63
C VAL A 23 -8.20 -3.22 11.46
N GLU A 24 -7.91 -4.33 10.79
CA GLU A 24 -7.45 -5.57 11.41
C GLU A 24 -5.93 -5.54 11.62
N LEU A 25 -5.49 -5.54 12.88
CA LEU A 25 -4.09 -5.61 13.24
C LEU A 25 -3.65 -7.08 13.42
N HIS A 26 -2.73 -7.53 12.57
CA HIS A 26 -2.04 -8.81 12.69
C HIS A 26 -0.61 -8.60 13.24
N GLN A 27 0.07 -9.70 13.57
CA GLN A 27 1.39 -9.68 14.19
C GLN A 27 2.45 -8.94 13.36
N ASP A 28 2.40 -9.06 12.03
CA ASP A 28 3.35 -8.45 11.08
C ASP A 28 2.64 -7.63 9.97
N ALA A 29 1.30 -7.54 10.02
CA ALA A 29 0.51 -6.95 8.96
C ALA A 29 -0.66 -6.12 9.50
N ILE A 30 -1.12 -5.18 8.70
CA ILE A 30 -2.39 -4.48 8.90
C ILE A 30 -3.26 -4.81 7.70
N ARG A 31 -4.51 -5.21 7.95
CA ARG A 31 -5.50 -5.41 6.90
C ARG A 31 -6.61 -4.40 7.04
N LEU A 32 -7.01 -3.82 5.92
CA LEU A 32 -8.09 -2.84 5.87
C LEU A 32 -8.90 -3.01 4.59
N ARG A 33 -10.17 -2.70 4.69
CA ARG A 33 -11.12 -2.73 3.57
C ARG A 33 -11.60 -1.33 3.33
N LEU A 34 -11.56 -0.89 2.07
CA LEU A 34 -12.12 0.39 1.65
C LEU A 34 -13.57 0.19 1.15
N GLY A 35 -14.40 1.22 1.31
CA GLY A 35 -15.82 1.19 0.91
C GLY A 35 -16.06 1.01 -0.59
N ASN A 36 -15.02 1.17 -1.41
CA ASN A 36 -15.05 0.88 -2.85
C ASN A 36 -14.76 -0.60 -3.17
N GLY A 37 -14.63 -1.47 -2.16
CA GLY A 37 -14.37 -2.91 -2.32
C GLY A 37 -12.90 -3.27 -2.48
N VAL A 38 -11.97 -2.33 -2.29
CA VAL A 38 -10.53 -2.62 -2.24
C VAL A 38 -10.16 -3.21 -0.88
N GLU A 39 -9.48 -4.34 -0.89
CA GLU A 39 -8.98 -5.00 0.32
C GLU A 39 -7.46 -4.95 0.32
N MET A 40 -6.87 -4.27 1.31
CA MET A 40 -5.43 -4.04 1.40
C MET A 40 -4.82 -4.80 2.58
N GLU A 41 -3.62 -5.30 2.38
CA GLU A 41 -2.74 -5.87 3.38
C GLU A 41 -1.39 -5.16 3.33
N VAL A 42 -0.98 -4.63 4.48
CA VAL A 42 0.18 -3.76 4.63
C VAL A 42 1.14 -4.41 5.61
N ARG A 43 2.38 -4.64 5.19
CA ARG A 43 3.45 -5.24 5.99
C ARG A 43 4.64 -4.30 6.01
N PHE A 44 5.09 -3.92 7.21
CA PHE A 44 6.29 -3.11 7.40
C PHE A 44 7.31 -3.92 8.20
N ALA A 45 8.41 -4.31 7.55
CA ALA A 45 9.56 -4.89 8.22
C ALA A 45 10.48 -3.80 8.80
N ALA A 46 10.56 -2.64 8.12
CA ALA A 46 11.21 -1.41 8.56
C ALA A 46 10.57 -0.20 7.84
N GLU A 47 10.96 1.02 8.20
CA GLU A 47 10.46 2.25 7.54
C GLU A 47 10.77 2.29 6.04
N ASP A 48 11.93 1.75 5.64
CA ASP A 48 12.37 1.64 4.25
C ASP A 48 12.02 0.27 3.62
N ALA A 49 11.56 -0.69 4.42
CA ALA A 49 11.31 -2.06 4.00
C ALA A 49 9.85 -2.47 4.22
N TYR A 50 9.05 -2.47 3.16
CA TYR A 50 7.62 -2.75 3.24
C TYR A 50 7.09 -3.51 2.04
N SER A 51 5.94 -4.15 2.24
CA SER A 51 5.12 -4.78 1.22
C SER A 51 3.66 -4.41 1.46
N ILE A 52 3.05 -3.79 0.47
CA ILE A 52 1.66 -3.37 0.48
C ILE A 52 0.96 -4.06 -0.68
N ARG A 53 0.13 -5.03 -0.37
CA ARG A 53 -0.68 -5.76 -1.33
C ARG A 53 -2.12 -5.27 -1.26
N TRP A 54 -2.80 -5.18 -2.38
CA TRP A 54 -4.24 -4.98 -2.39
C TRP A 54 -4.91 -5.72 -3.53
N THR A 55 -6.20 -5.98 -3.33
CA THR A 55 -7.05 -6.61 -4.33
C THR A 55 -8.24 -5.70 -4.62
N SER A 56 -8.61 -5.62 -5.90
CA SER A 56 -9.83 -4.95 -6.33
C SER A 56 -10.57 -5.83 -7.32
N GLY A 57 -11.70 -6.40 -6.91
CA GLY A 57 -12.45 -7.33 -7.75
C GLY A 57 -11.66 -8.60 -8.08
N ARG A 58 -11.07 -8.66 -9.27
CA ARG A 58 -10.25 -9.80 -9.74
C ARG A 58 -8.76 -9.47 -9.85
N ASP A 59 -8.41 -8.20 -9.72
CA ASP A 59 -7.06 -7.69 -9.91
C ASP A 59 -6.34 -7.68 -8.56
N GLU A 60 -5.14 -8.27 -8.54
CA GLU A 60 -4.22 -8.21 -7.39
C GLU A 60 -3.02 -7.35 -7.78
N LEU A 61 -2.69 -6.39 -6.93
CA LEU A 61 -1.56 -5.50 -7.09
C LEU A 61 -0.72 -5.49 -5.81
N CYS A 62 0.57 -5.21 -5.95
CA CYS A 62 1.48 -5.17 -4.81
C CYS A 62 2.55 -4.12 -5.03
N ILE A 63 2.85 -3.32 -4.02
CA ILE A 63 4.05 -2.50 -3.95
C ILE A 63 4.98 -3.12 -2.92
N ASP A 64 6.21 -3.38 -3.30
CA ASP A 64 7.21 -3.85 -2.34
C ASP A 64 8.58 -3.21 -2.58
N THR A 65 9.39 -3.24 -1.53
CA THR A 65 10.76 -2.73 -1.55
C THR A 65 11.79 -3.86 -1.60
N ALA A 66 11.40 -5.07 -2.01
CA ALA A 66 12.35 -6.17 -2.07
C ALA A 66 13.43 -5.85 -3.12
N PRO A 67 14.73 -6.07 -2.80
CA PRO A 67 15.80 -5.80 -3.75
C PRO A 67 15.65 -6.73 -4.97
N ARG A 68 15.54 -6.12 -6.15
CA ARG A 68 15.44 -6.83 -7.43
C ARG A 68 16.71 -6.61 -8.24
N PRO A 69 17.41 -7.67 -8.67
CA PRO A 69 18.59 -7.53 -9.52
C PRO A 69 18.28 -6.92 -10.89
N ASP A 70 17.01 -6.98 -11.30
CA ASP A 70 16.51 -6.47 -12.59
C ASP A 70 16.11 -4.98 -12.55
N LEU A 71 16.00 -4.39 -11.36
CA LEU A 71 15.65 -2.98 -11.18
C LEU A 71 16.90 -2.15 -10.93
N GLN A 72 16.90 -0.94 -11.47
CA GLN A 72 17.97 0.02 -11.21
C GLN A 72 18.03 0.29 -9.69
N PRO A 73 19.24 0.40 -9.10
CA PRO A 73 19.41 0.64 -7.66
C PRO A 73 18.76 1.95 -7.17
N ALA A 74 18.33 2.82 -8.08
CA ALA A 74 17.60 4.05 -7.80
C ALA A 74 16.08 3.86 -7.61
N LEU A 75 15.53 2.65 -7.77
CA LEU A 75 14.11 2.32 -7.55
C LEU A 75 13.94 1.41 -6.33
N PRO A 76 13.99 1.97 -5.11
CA PRO A 76 13.87 1.21 -3.87
C PRO A 76 12.47 0.62 -3.63
N SER A 77 11.42 1.16 -4.25
CA SER A 77 10.05 0.58 -4.27
C SER A 77 9.56 0.34 -5.70
N HIS A 78 8.75 -0.69 -5.90
CA HIS A 78 8.20 -1.03 -7.22
C HIS A 78 6.78 -1.58 -7.13
N LEU A 79 5.95 -1.21 -8.12
CA LEU A 79 4.58 -1.67 -8.29
C LEU A 79 4.52 -2.90 -9.17
N HIS A 80 3.87 -3.95 -8.70
CA HIS A 80 3.43 -5.11 -9.46
C HIS A 80 1.96 -4.88 -9.83
N ASP A 81 1.75 -4.75 -11.12
CA ASP A 81 0.43 -4.57 -11.73
C ASP A 81 -0.31 -5.91 -11.86
N GLN A 82 -1.62 -5.89 -12.13
CA GLN A 82 -2.45 -7.09 -12.32
C GLN A 82 -1.93 -8.07 -13.39
N ARG A 83 -1.09 -7.58 -14.31
CA ARG A 83 -0.43 -8.41 -15.34
C ARG A 83 0.89 -9.04 -14.87
N GLY A 84 1.26 -8.89 -13.60
CA GLY A 84 2.56 -9.28 -13.05
C GLY A 84 3.72 -8.42 -13.56
N GLN A 85 3.41 -7.29 -14.20
CA GLN A 85 4.43 -6.37 -14.70
C GLN A 85 4.93 -5.49 -13.57
N VAL A 86 6.25 -5.36 -13.49
CA VAL A 86 6.90 -4.48 -12.53
C VAL A 86 7.10 -3.11 -13.14
N ARG A 87 6.63 -2.08 -12.45
CA ARG A 87 6.73 -0.68 -12.83
C ARG A 87 7.33 0.11 -11.67
N PRO A 88 8.01 1.25 -11.94
CA PRO A 88 8.41 2.15 -10.87
C PRO A 88 7.16 2.54 -10.07
N ASP A 89 7.27 2.47 -8.75
CA ASP A 89 6.20 2.84 -7.85
C ASP A 89 5.85 4.34 -8.02
N PRO A 90 4.62 4.67 -8.44
CA PRO A 90 4.23 6.06 -8.67
C PRO A 90 3.74 6.75 -7.40
N ILE A 91 3.54 6.02 -6.29
CA ILE A 91 2.85 6.53 -5.11
C ILE A 91 3.76 6.59 -3.89
N THR A 92 4.35 5.47 -3.49
CA THR A 92 5.11 5.41 -2.24
C THR A 92 6.56 5.83 -2.46
N ARG A 93 7.18 6.38 -1.41
CA ARG A 93 8.58 6.76 -1.41
C ARG A 93 9.23 6.24 -0.14
N PRO A 94 10.20 5.32 -0.25
CA PRO A 94 11.00 4.92 0.89
C PRO A 94 11.73 6.14 1.47
N GLY A 95 11.83 6.20 2.80
CA GLY A 95 12.28 7.38 3.56
C GLY A 95 11.19 8.39 3.93
N LEU A 96 9.96 8.28 3.40
CA LEU A 96 8.79 8.98 3.96
C LEU A 96 8.22 8.20 5.14
N ALA A 97 7.51 8.92 6.02
CA ALA A 97 6.79 8.29 7.12
C ALA A 97 5.79 7.24 6.56
N PRO A 98 5.71 6.04 7.17
CA PRO A 98 4.82 4.97 6.71
C PRO A 98 3.37 5.42 6.51
N ILE A 99 2.86 6.28 7.39
CA ILE A 99 1.50 6.82 7.28
C ILE A 99 1.32 7.71 6.05
N GLU A 100 2.32 8.49 5.64
CA GLU A 100 2.24 9.36 4.47
C GLU A 100 2.19 8.54 3.17
N ASN A 101 2.98 7.46 3.11
CA ASN A 101 2.96 6.51 2.00
C ASN A 101 1.60 5.80 1.92
N LEU A 102 1.10 5.29 3.04
CA LEU A 102 -0.22 4.64 3.09
C LEU A 102 -1.35 5.61 2.76
N SER A 103 -1.34 6.83 3.30
CA SER A 103 -2.32 7.86 2.98
C SER A 103 -2.33 8.19 1.50
N SER A 104 -1.16 8.36 0.89
CA SER A 104 -1.04 8.63 -0.55
C SER A 104 -1.60 7.48 -1.39
N LEU A 105 -1.35 6.24 -0.97
CA LEU A 105 -1.86 5.04 -1.62
C LEU A 105 -3.37 4.90 -1.44
N ILE A 106 -3.91 5.01 -0.22
CA ILE A 106 -5.36 4.94 0.05
C ILE A 106 -6.10 6.00 -0.78
N ASN A 107 -5.60 7.25 -0.79
CA ASN A 107 -6.19 8.32 -1.60
C ASN A 107 -6.19 7.98 -3.10
N ALA A 108 -5.10 7.37 -3.61
CA ALA A 108 -5.03 6.93 -4.99
C ALA A 108 -6.01 5.78 -5.28
N LEU A 109 -6.12 4.81 -4.39
CA LEU A 109 -6.98 3.63 -4.55
C LEU A 109 -8.47 3.97 -4.43
N LEU A 110 -8.83 4.99 -3.65
CA LEU A 110 -10.19 5.52 -3.59
C LEU A 110 -10.64 6.11 -4.94
N ILE A 111 -9.71 6.63 -5.74
CA ILE A 111 -9.99 7.23 -7.07
C ILE A 111 -9.81 6.18 -8.19
N SER A 112 -8.76 5.37 -8.11
CA SER A 112 -8.35 4.43 -9.16
C SER A 112 -7.78 3.15 -8.52
N PRO A 113 -8.60 2.11 -8.30
CA PRO A 113 -8.20 0.95 -7.52
C PRO A 113 -7.13 0.07 -8.18
N THR A 114 -7.02 0.08 -9.51
CA THR A 114 -5.96 -0.62 -10.27
C THR A 114 -4.75 0.28 -10.56
N LEU A 115 -4.79 1.56 -10.14
CA LEU A 115 -3.80 2.58 -10.50
C LEU A 115 -3.56 2.76 -12.02
N GLU A 116 -4.35 2.11 -12.87
CA GLU A 116 -4.33 2.28 -14.33
C GLU A 116 -4.90 3.66 -14.68
N GLY A 117 -4.02 4.56 -15.15
CA GLY A 117 -4.43 5.89 -15.59
C GLY A 117 -3.56 7.05 -15.11
N ARG A 118 -2.59 6.83 -14.20
CA ARG A 118 -1.61 7.87 -13.79
C ARG A 118 -0.33 7.86 -14.64
N GLY A 119 -0.46 7.54 -15.92
CA GLY A 119 0.55 7.85 -16.93
C GLY A 119 0.05 9.03 -17.75
N HIS A 120 0.42 10.24 -17.35
CA HIS A 120 0.38 11.39 -18.25
C HIS A 120 1.78 12.00 -18.32
#